data_AF-A0A954TB01-F1
#
_entry.id   AF-A0A954TB01-F1
#
_cell.length_a   1.000
_cell.length_b   1.000
_cell.length_c   1.000
_cell.angle_alpha   90.00
_cell.angle_beta   90.00
_cell.angle_gamma   90.00
#
_symmetry.space_group_name_H-M   'P 1'
#
loop_
_entity.id
_entity.type
_entity.pdbx_description
1 polymer ?
#
loop_
_entity_poly.entity_id
_entity_poly.type
_entity_poly.pdbx_seq_one_letter_code
_entity_poly.pdbx_strand_id
1 'polypeptide(L)'
;MSDSETVAGTGRQIVEIGWVLVGRMEDADLQAALRTREQILSRLNRVFPEFEWRLPLTMHEEFFLELQERVIRLLDVAGTDRDLRHWDFAVLITETPLVGQEKATPWAALSTALGAAVISTARLDPGVSRTASDDAERTRTMAQRIETLALHCLGHLTGLEHEGSLTNCMFDFQTIEELDQSQRFEAQQLEQMRSSLREIADQRLEEQALYQRVSSASFYFRSAWVNRRELLRAILKAEPWLFPIRLSRLAFAAVSALVILLMTAESWELGMSLSGVAASSLSAICLLGTTGYIVLQQRLLVRRLPHGVQEQRVIALVSIPVIVLLGIFTTFLILFAATLTVGMTLFHRSVVENWAASVQQIGLPQYLSLAAHVASVALVIAALGASLEDQRYFRHVTLVDEEI
;
A
#
# COMPACT_ATOMS: atom_id res chain seq x y z
N MET A 1 18.34 -17.96 47.32
CA MET A 1 17.29 -18.98 47.22
C MET A 1 15.96 -18.27 47.03
N SER A 2 15.60 -18.04 45.77
CA SER A 2 14.24 -18.00 45.24
C SER A 2 14.39 -17.66 43.77
N ASP A 3 14.25 -18.70 42.96
CA ASP A 3 14.53 -18.74 41.54
C ASP A 3 13.56 -17.83 40.76
N SER A 4 14.13 -16.95 39.93
CA SER A 4 13.42 -16.37 38.79
C SER A 4 13.50 -17.38 37.66
N GLU A 5 12.53 -18.29 37.59
CA GLU A 5 12.29 -19.13 36.42
C GLU A 5 11.95 -18.23 35.22
N THR A 6 12.95 -18.01 34.38
CA THR A 6 12.79 -17.63 32.98
C THR A 6 11.98 -18.74 32.29
N VAL A 7 10.67 -18.54 32.15
CA VAL A 7 9.84 -19.33 31.24
C VAL A 7 10.25 -18.94 29.82
N ALA A 8 11.31 -19.57 29.31
CA ALA A 8 11.64 -19.57 27.90
C ALA A 8 10.55 -20.39 27.18
N GLY A 9 9.63 -19.70 26.51
CA GLY A 9 8.61 -20.33 25.67
C GLY A 9 9.29 -21.09 24.54
N THR A 10 9.34 -22.41 24.65
CA THR A 10 9.85 -23.36 23.65
C THR A 10 8.83 -23.58 22.52
N GLY A 11 8.27 -22.50 21.97
CA GLY A 11 7.45 -22.53 20.75
C GLY A 11 8.34 -22.24 19.54
N ARG A 12 8.25 -23.05 18.48
CA ARG A 12 8.87 -22.68 17.20
C ARG A 12 8.26 -21.36 16.71
N GLN A 13 9.10 -20.47 16.22
CA GLN A 13 8.68 -19.21 15.61
C GLN A 13 7.85 -19.50 14.34
N ILE A 14 6.65 -18.94 14.22
CA ILE A 14 5.76 -19.21 13.09
C ILE A 14 6.09 -18.24 11.94
N VAL A 15 6.20 -18.77 10.72
CA VAL A 15 6.28 -17.97 9.48
C VAL A 15 5.19 -18.42 8.52
N GLU A 16 4.37 -17.47 8.06
CA GLU A 16 3.25 -17.69 7.16
C GLU A 16 3.47 -17.05 5.78
N ILE A 17 3.40 -17.86 4.73
CA ILE A 17 3.47 -17.41 3.33
C ILE A 17 2.12 -17.68 2.66
N GLY A 18 1.40 -16.62 2.35
CA GLY A 18 0.16 -16.71 1.59
C GLY A 18 0.37 -17.26 0.19
N TRP A 19 -0.31 -18.36 -0.14
CA TRP A 19 -0.33 -18.90 -1.50
C TRP A 19 -1.65 -18.53 -2.16
N VAL A 20 -1.62 -17.56 -3.08
CA VAL A 20 -2.82 -16.97 -3.68
C VAL A 20 -2.92 -17.41 -5.14
N LEU A 21 -4.01 -18.06 -5.51
CA LEU A 21 -4.29 -18.46 -6.89
C LEU A 21 -5.36 -17.54 -7.47
N VAL A 22 -5.08 -17.02 -8.67
CA VAL A 22 -5.90 -15.99 -9.29
C VAL A 22 -6.18 -16.30 -10.75
N GLY A 23 -7.46 -16.31 -11.11
CA GLY A 23 -7.93 -16.63 -12.46
C GLY A 23 -8.47 -18.06 -12.57
N ARG A 24 -8.81 -18.50 -13.78
CA ARG A 24 -9.43 -19.80 -14.06
C ARG A 24 -8.39 -20.76 -14.61
N MET A 25 -7.41 -21.07 -13.77
CA MET A 25 -6.27 -21.92 -14.13
C MET A 25 -6.72 -23.27 -14.71
N GLU A 26 -6.08 -23.68 -15.81
CA GLU A 26 -6.23 -25.04 -16.32
C GLU A 26 -5.79 -26.08 -15.27
N ASP A 27 -6.31 -27.31 -15.37
CA ASP A 27 -6.02 -28.37 -14.41
C ASP A 27 -4.51 -28.62 -14.24
N ALA A 28 -3.74 -28.60 -15.33
CA ALA A 28 -2.29 -28.80 -15.28
C ALA A 28 -1.57 -27.68 -14.50
N ASP A 29 -1.94 -26.43 -14.74
CA ASP A 29 -1.38 -25.25 -14.08
C ASP A 29 -1.73 -25.22 -12.60
N LEU A 30 -2.98 -25.55 -12.27
CA LEU A 30 -3.45 -25.68 -10.91
C LEU A 30 -2.69 -26.79 -10.16
N GLN A 31 -2.55 -27.97 -10.77
CA GLN A 31 -1.80 -29.08 -10.18
C GLN A 31 -0.32 -28.73 -10.01
N ALA A 32 0.28 -28.02 -10.96
CA ALA A 32 1.66 -27.54 -10.85
C ALA A 32 1.80 -26.57 -9.68
N ALA A 33 0.92 -25.57 -9.56
CA ALA A 33 0.94 -24.58 -8.47
C ALA A 33 0.74 -25.21 -7.09
N LEU A 34 -0.18 -26.19 -6.96
CA LEU A 34 -0.40 -26.92 -5.71
C LEU A 34 0.79 -27.80 -5.34
N ARG A 35 1.38 -28.48 -6.33
CA ARG A 35 2.59 -29.29 -6.14
C ARG A 35 3.78 -28.44 -5.69
N THR A 36 3.97 -27.27 -6.31
CA THR A 36 5.03 -26.33 -5.93
C THR A 36 4.87 -25.87 -4.48
N ARG A 37 3.64 -25.57 -4.05
CA ARG A 37 3.36 -25.20 -2.65
C ARG A 37 3.85 -26.26 -1.67
N GLU A 38 3.61 -27.55 -1.96
CA GLU A 38 4.07 -28.66 -1.14
C GLU A 38 5.60 -28.84 -1.18
N GLN A 39 6.21 -28.66 -2.35
CA GLN A 39 7.67 -28.71 -2.53
C GLN A 39 8.37 -27.61 -1.73
N ILE A 40 7.88 -26.37 -1.81
CA ILE A 40 8.39 -25.23 -1.05
C ILE A 40 8.23 -25.48 0.44
N LEU A 41 7.05 -25.88 0.91
CA LEU A 41 6.84 -26.20 2.33
C LEU A 41 7.82 -27.28 2.81
N SER A 42 8.01 -28.34 2.04
CA SER A 42 8.94 -29.43 2.38
C SER A 42 10.40 -28.93 2.42
N ARG A 43 10.77 -28.08 1.48
CA ARG A 43 12.11 -27.50 1.38
C ARG A 43 12.39 -26.53 2.52
N LEU A 44 11.45 -25.64 2.85
CA LEU A 44 11.57 -24.69 3.95
C LEU A 44 11.69 -25.41 5.29
N ASN A 45 10.88 -26.45 5.54
CA ASN A 45 11.01 -27.28 6.75
C ASN A 45 12.36 -27.99 6.84
N ARG A 46 12.96 -28.38 5.72
CA ARG A 46 14.28 -29.02 5.69
C ARG A 46 15.43 -28.03 5.92
N VAL A 47 15.34 -26.84 5.34
CA VAL A 47 16.42 -25.84 5.34
C VAL A 47 16.38 -24.96 6.60
N PHE A 48 15.17 -24.69 7.10
CA PHE A 48 14.92 -23.86 8.28
C PHE A 48 13.99 -24.58 9.28
N PRO A 49 14.46 -25.69 9.90
CA PRO A 49 13.65 -26.50 10.83
C PRO A 49 13.29 -25.80 12.14
N GLU A 50 13.90 -24.65 12.44
CA GLU A 50 13.61 -23.84 13.62
C GLU A 50 12.27 -23.09 13.54
N PHE A 51 11.73 -22.87 12.34
CA PHE A 51 10.44 -22.21 12.15
C PHE A 51 9.31 -23.22 11.97
N GLU A 52 8.10 -22.82 12.38
CA GLU A 52 6.86 -23.48 12.00
C GLU A 52 6.31 -22.81 10.73
N TRP A 53 6.44 -23.50 9.59
CA TRP A 53 6.00 -22.99 8.30
C TRP A 53 4.53 -23.26 8.03
N ARG A 54 3.79 -22.23 7.63
CA ARG A 54 2.41 -22.35 7.16
C ARG A 54 2.24 -21.68 5.81
N LEU A 55 1.71 -22.42 4.85
CA LEU A 55 1.42 -21.91 3.51
C LEU A 55 -0.09 -21.94 3.25
N PRO A 56 -0.91 -21.06 3.85
CA PRO A 56 -2.36 -21.04 3.61
C PRO A 56 -2.67 -20.79 2.13
N LEU A 57 -3.65 -21.51 1.58
CA LEU A 57 -4.11 -21.37 0.19
C LEU A 57 -5.34 -20.48 0.14
N THR A 58 -5.37 -19.52 -0.78
CA THR A 58 -6.56 -18.72 -1.12
C THR A 58 -6.76 -18.72 -2.62
N MET A 59 -8.01 -18.86 -3.07
CA MET A 59 -8.37 -18.83 -4.50
C MET A 59 -9.32 -17.67 -4.77
N HIS A 60 -9.05 -16.93 -5.83
CA HIS A 60 -9.93 -15.87 -6.35
C HIS A 60 -10.37 -16.23 -7.77
N GLU A 61 -11.53 -16.88 -7.88
CA GLU A 61 -12.12 -17.28 -9.17
C GLU A 61 -12.80 -16.11 -9.90
N GLU A 62 -13.39 -15.18 -9.14
CA GLU A 62 -14.02 -13.95 -9.65
C GLU A 62 -12.94 -12.89 -9.93
N PHE A 63 -12.11 -13.16 -10.94
CA PHE A 63 -11.05 -12.24 -11.33
C PHE A 63 -11.52 -11.30 -12.45
N PHE A 64 -11.53 -10.00 -12.16
CA PHE A 64 -11.97 -8.97 -13.09
C PHE A 64 -11.03 -8.90 -14.30
N LEU A 65 -11.59 -8.99 -15.52
CA LEU A 65 -10.88 -8.77 -16.80
C LEU A 65 -10.04 -7.46 -16.79
N GLU A 66 -10.43 -6.47 -15.99
CA GLU A 66 -9.75 -5.18 -15.82
C GLU A 66 -8.43 -5.23 -15.01
N LEU A 67 -8.08 -6.37 -14.39
CA LEU A 67 -6.82 -6.60 -13.69
C LEU A 67 -5.78 -7.31 -14.58
N GLN A 68 -6.18 -7.78 -15.76
CA GLN A 68 -5.43 -8.77 -16.55
C GLN A 68 -4.05 -8.33 -17.05
N GLU A 69 -3.75 -7.04 -17.09
CA GLU A 69 -2.58 -6.64 -17.88
C GLU A 69 -1.37 -6.28 -17.02
N ARG A 70 -1.48 -5.86 -15.76
CA ARG A 70 -0.34 -5.17 -15.11
C ARG A 70 0.07 -5.73 -13.77
N VAL A 71 1.36 -6.09 -13.68
CA VAL A 71 2.10 -6.57 -12.51
C VAL A 71 1.71 -5.86 -11.20
N ILE A 72 1.67 -4.53 -11.21
CA ILE A 72 1.42 -3.74 -9.99
C ILE A 72 0.06 -4.01 -9.36
N ARG A 73 -0.97 -4.30 -10.16
CA ARG A 73 -2.33 -4.56 -9.67
C ARG A 73 -2.42 -5.94 -9.03
N LEU A 74 -1.70 -6.92 -9.58
CA LEU A 74 -1.59 -8.26 -9.01
C LEU A 74 -0.78 -8.22 -7.69
N LEU A 75 0.30 -7.47 -7.64
CA LEU A 75 1.07 -7.26 -6.40
C LEU A 75 0.22 -6.57 -5.31
N ASP A 76 -0.63 -5.62 -5.67
CA ASP A 76 -1.59 -5.01 -4.74
C ASP A 76 -2.58 -6.03 -4.17
N VAL A 77 -3.11 -6.93 -4.98
CA VAL A 77 -4.01 -8.00 -4.52
C VAL A 77 -3.28 -8.91 -3.55
N ALA A 78 -2.08 -9.37 -3.91
CA ALA A 78 -1.24 -10.21 -3.06
C ALA A 78 -0.90 -9.52 -1.72
N GLY A 79 -0.47 -8.26 -1.76
CA GLY A 79 -0.18 -7.46 -0.56
C GLY A 79 -1.42 -7.21 0.30
N THR A 80 -2.59 -7.01 -0.32
CA THR A 80 -3.87 -6.88 0.40
C THR A 80 -4.22 -8.15 1.15
N ASP A 81 -4.11 -9.30 0.48
CA ASP A 81 -4.42 -10.59 1.09
C ASP A 81 -3.47 -10.91 2.24
N ARG A 82 -2.18 -10.62 2.05
CA ARG A 82 -1.16 -10.70 3.09
C ARG A 82 -1.57 -9.88 4.32
N ASP A 83 -1.92 -8.62 4.12
CA ASP A 83 -2.23 -7.71 5.22
C ASP A 83 -3.54 -8.11 5.93
N LEU A 84 -4.58 -8.49 5.18
CA LEU A 84 -5.88 -8.89 5.74
C LEU A 84 -5.81 -10.19 6.56
N ARG A 85 -4.93 -11.12 6.16
CA ARG A 85 -4.79 -12.43 6.80
C ARG A 85 -3.55 -12.52 7.69
N HIS A 86 -2.83 -11.41 7.86
CA HIS A 86 -1.61 -11.30 8.66
C HIS A 86 -0.54 -12.32 8.25
N TRP A 87 -0.33 -12.52 6.95
CA TRP A 87 0.78 -13.32 6.46
C TRP A 87 2.07 -12.50 6.48
N ASP A 88 3.22 -13.17 6.55
CA ASP A 88 4.52 -12.50 6.53
C ASP A 88 4.89 -12.11 5.09
N PHE A 89 4.55 -12.99 4.14
CA PHE A 89 4.69 -12.78 2.70
C PHE A 89 3.46 -13.28 1.95
N ALA A 90 3.29 -12.86 0.69
CA ALA A 90 2.33 -13.45 -0.25
C ALA A 90 2.97 -13.77 -1.60
N VAL A 91 2.70 -14.95 -2.12
CA VAL A 91 3.05 -15.38 -3.47
C VAL A 91 1.74 -15.63 -4.22
N LEU A 92 1.52 -14.84 -5.26
CA LEU A 92 0.35 -14.94 -6.13
C LEU A 92 0.74 -15.65 -7.42
N ILE A 93 -0.08 -16.61 -7.84
CA ILE A 93 0.09 -17.34 -9.10
C ILE A 93 -1.12 -17.07 -10.00
N THR A 94 -0.85 -16.78 -11.26
CA THR A 94 -1.87 -16.56 -12.29
C THR A 94 -1.50 -17.20 -13.61
N GLU A 95 -2.51 -17.58 -14.40
CA GLU A 95 -2.35 -18.03 -15.79
C GLU A 95 -2.25 -16.87 -16.79
N THR A 96 -2.48 -15.63 -16.34
CA THR A 96 -2.52 -14.48 -17.23
C THR A 96 -1.09 -13.99 -17.50
N PRO A 97 -0.71 -13.70 -18.77
CA PRO A 97 0.58 -13.08 -19.07
C PRO A 97 0.75 -11.76 -18.33
N LEU A 98 1.91 -11.55 -17.69
CA LEU A 98 2.22 -10.27 -17.08
C LEU A 98 2.61 -9.27 -18.17
N VAL A 99 2.19 -8.01 -18.04
CA VAL A 99 2.79 -6.89 -18.75
C VAL A 99 3.56 -6.05 -17.74
N GLY A 100 4.87 -6.05 -17.90
CA GLY A 100 5.80 -5.23 -17.13
C GLY A 100 6.11 -3.90 -17.80
N GLN A 101 6.87 -3.04 -17.10
CA GLN A 101 7.43 -1.82 -17.72
C GLN A 101 8.88 -2.01 -18.16
N GLU A 102 9.68 -2.79 -17.42
CA GLU A 102 11.09 -3.05 -17.73
C GLU A 102 11.22 -4.22 -18.69
N LYS A 103 10.52 -5.32 -18.39
CA LYS A 103 10.37 -6.46 -19.28
C LYS A 103 8.96 -6.44 -19.87
N ALA A 104 8.86 -6.58 -21.19
CA ALA A 104 7.57 -6.52 -21.88
C ALA A 104 6.61 -7.61 -21.38
N THR A 105 7.15 -8.79 -21.02
CA THR A 105 6.38 -9.95 -20.57
C THR A 105 7.16 -10.77 -19.55
N PRO A 106 7.23 -10.32 -18.28
CA PRO A 106 7.92 -11.06 -17.24
C PRO A 106 7.17 -12.34 -16.87
N TRP A 107 7.90 -13.34 -16.40
CA TRP A 107 7.34 -14.55 -15.77
C TRP A 107 7.02 -14.31 -14.32
N ALA A 108 7.76 -13.44 -13.65
CA ALA A 108 7.51 -13.08 -12.27
C ALA A 108 7.85 -11.62 -12.00
N ALA A 109 7.27 -11.08 -10.95
CA ALA A 109 7.63 -9.77 -10.44
C ALA A 109 7.40 -9.72 -8.94
N LEU A 110 8.17 -8.87 -8.26
CA LEU A 110 8.11 -8.79 -6.80
C LEU A 110 8.13 -7.35 -6.29
N SER A 111 7.67 -7.24 -5.05
CA SER A 111 7.68 -6.02 -4.27
C SER A 111 8.02 -6.36 -2.82
N THR A 112 9.24 -6.07 -2.40
CA THR A 112 9.68 -6.06 -1.00
C THR A 112 8.85 -5.08 -0.18
N ALA A 113 8.47 -3.93 -0.76
CA ALA A 113 7.60 -2.94 -0.13
C ALA A 113 6.21 -3.54 0.22
N LEU A 114 5.62 -4.30 -0.70
CA LEU A 114 4.36 -5.02 -0.49
C LEU A 114 4.56 -6.41 0.11
N GLY A 115 5.80 -6.82 0.40
CA GLY A 115 6.20 -8.17 0.78
C GLY A 115 5.46 -9.25 -0.02
N ALA A 116 5.34 -9.03 -1.32
CA ALA A 116 4.52 -9.81 -2.22
C ALA A 116 5.26 -10.11 -3.52
N ALA A 117 4.95 -11.27 -4.11
CA ALA A 117 5.44 -11.69 -5.40
C ALA A 117 4.28 -12.20 -6.26
N VAL A 118 4.42 -12.06 -7.58
CA VAL A 118 3.48 -12.53 -8.59
C VAL A 118 4.24 -13.40 -9.57
N ILE A 119 3.69 -14.57 -9.90
CA ILE A 119 4.25 -15.52 -10.86
C ILE A 119 3.16 -15.84 -11.90
N SER A 120 3.52 -15.78 -13.18
CA SER A 120 2.66 -16.14 -14.29
C SER A 120 3.06 -17.47 -14.90
N THR A 121 2.09 -18.38 -15.06
CA THR A 121 2.28 -19.68 -15.73
C THR A 121 2.16 -19.60 -17.25
N ALA A 122 1.65 -18.49 -17.79
CA ALA A 122 1.29 -18.32 -19.20
C ALA A 122 2.40 -18.66 -20.20
N ARG A 123 3.66 -18.53 -19.78
CA ARG A 123 4.86 -18.73 -20.61
C ARG A 123 5.88 -19.67 -19.98
N LEU A 124 5.50 -20.38 -18.91
CA LEU A 124 6.35 -21.39 -18.27
C LEU A 124 6.14 -22.79 -18.84
N ASP A 125 5.13 -22.97 -19.68
CA ASP A 125 4.81 -24.24 -20.31
C ASP A 125 5.87 -24.63 -21.36
N PRO A 126 6.52 -25.81 -21.25
CA PRO A 126 7.52 -26.28 -22.22
C PRO A 126 6.96 -26.61 -23.62
N GLY A 127 5.64 -26.64 -23.81
CA GLY A 127 5.01 -26.58 -25.14
C GLY A 127 4.51 -27.91 -25.74
N VAL A 128 3.20 -27.93 -26.02
CA VAL A 128 2.47 -28.38 -27.24
C VAL A 128 2.94 -29.63 -28.01
N SER A 129 3.31 -30.72 -27.34
CA SER A 129 3.25 -32.05 -27.95
C SER A 129 2.46 -32.96 -27.02
N ARG A 130 1.24 -33.31 -27.43
CA ARG A 130 0.21 -33.90 -26.57
C ARG A 130 0.22 -35.42 -26.65
N THR A 131 0.78 -36.08 -25.63
CA THR A 131 0.35 -37.41 -25.17
C THR A 131 0.14 -37.44 -23.65
N ALA A 132 -0.72 -38.30 -23.13
CA ALA A 132 -1.11 -38.30 -21.70
C ALA A 132 0.05 -38.63 -20.73
N SER A 133 1.16 -39.19 -21.23
CA SER A 133 2.41 -39.33 -20.47
C SER A 133 3.14 -37.99 -20.29
N ASP A 134 2.94 -37.06 -21.23
CA ASP A 134 3.51 -35.71 -21.23
C ASP A 134 2.83 -34.81 -20.20
N ASP A 135 1.57 -35.03 -19.82
CA ASP A 135 0.86 -34.16 -18.86
C ASP A 135 1.48 -34.20 -17.46
N ALA A 136 1.89 -35.40 -17.00
CA ALA A 136 2.56 -35.56 -15.70
C ALA A 136 3.99 -34.98 -15.70
N GLU A 137 4.68 -35.07 -16.84
CA GLU A 137 6.01 -34.49 -17.04
C GLU A 137 5.94 -32.97 -17.16
N ARG A 138 5.00 -32.44 -17.96
CA ARG A 138 4.64 -31.02 -18.08
C ARG A 138 4.33 -30.42 -16.71
N THR A 139 3.45 -31.06 -15.94
CA THR A 139 3.11 -30.63 -14.57
C THR A 139 4.35 -30.59 -13.68
N ARG A 140 5.25 -31.57 -13.79
CA ARG A 140 6.50 -31.60 -13.01
C ARG A 140 7.45 -30.47 -13.41
N THR A 141 7.64 -30.25 -14.70
CA THR A 141 8.51 -29.19 -15.24
C THR A 141 7.96 -27.80 -14.87
N MET A 142 6.65 -27.59 -15.02
CA MET A 142 6.00 -26.36 -14.58
C MET A 142 6.15 -26.15 -13.07
N ALA A 143 5.91 -27.19 -12.26
CA ALA A 143 6.08 -27.09 -10.82
C ALA A 143 7.51 -26.72 -10.40
N GLN A 144 8.52 -27.28 -11.10
CA GLN A 144 9.92 -26.95 -10.88
C GLN A 144 10.23 -25.49 -11.22
N ARG A 145 9.75 -24.99 -12.37
CA ARG A 145 9.95 -23.58 -12.78
C ARG A 145 9.27 -22.61 -11.83
N ILE A 146 8.04 -22.90 -11.41
CA ILE A 146 7.32 -22.09 -10.40
C ILE A 146 8.07 -22.17 -9.05
N GLU A 147 8.64 -23.32 -8.66
CA GLU A 147 9.45 -23.45 -7.45
C GLU A 147 10.68 -22.53 -7.52
N THR A 148 11.44 -22.58 -8.63
CA THR A 148 12.63 -21.74 -8.83
C THR A 148 12.28 -20.25 -8.72
N LEU A 149 11.22 -19.80 -9.42
CA LEU A 149 10.77 -18.41 -9.36
C LEU A 149 10.30 -18.01 -7.96
N ALA A 150 9.52 -18.85 -7.29
CA ALA A 150 9.05 -18.56 -5.94
C ALA A 150 10.20 -18.49 -4.93
N LEU A 151 11.22 -19.35 -5.06
CA LEU A 151 12.42 -19.30 -4.22
C LEU A 151 13.24 -18.05 -4.51
N HIS A 152 13.42 -17.69 -5.78
CA HIS A 152 14.09 -16.46 -6.18
C HIS A 152 13.39 -15.23 -5.56
N CYS A 153 12.06 -15.14 -5.71
CA CYS A 153 11.28 -14.06 -5.10
C CYS A 153 11.38 -14.06 -3.56
N LEU A 154 11.31 -15.23 -2.91
CA LEU A 154 11.49 -15.32 -1.46
C LEU A 154 12.89 -14.90 -1.01
N GLY A 155 13.92 -15.16 -1.83
CA GLY A 155 15.28 -14.68 -1.61
C GLY A 155 15.32 -13.14 -1.54
N HIS A 156 14.77 -12.45 -2.53
CA HIS A 156 14.69 -10.98 -2.52
C HIS A 156 13.81 -10.45 -1.38
N LEU A 157 12.67 -11.09 -1.11
CA LEU A 157 11.79 -10.73 0.00
C LEU A 157 12.46 -10.88 1.38
N THR A 158 13.51 -11.70 1.48
CA THR A 158 14.36 -11.87 2.66
C THR A 158 15.69 -11.11 2.54
N GLY A 159 15.83 -10.25 1.53
CA GLY A 159 16.94 -9.31 1.37
C GLY A 159 18.19 -9.86 0.70
N LEU A 160 18.10 -11.00 -0.01
CA LEU A 160 19.20 -11.47 -0.86
C LEU A 160 19.31 -10.61 -2.13
N GLU A 161 20.52 -10.41 -2.62
CA GLU A 161 20.81 -9.78 -3.92
C GLU A 161 21.09 -10.85 -4.98
N HIS A 162 21.17 -10.43 -6.25
CA HIS A 162 21.52 -11.33 -7.36
C HIS A 162 22.93 -11.91 -7.23
N GLU A 163 23.07 -13.15 -7.71
CA GLU A 163 24.34 -13.87 -7.73
C GLU A 163 24.70 -14.29 -9.17
N GLY A 164 25.98 -14.25 -9.53
CA GLY A 164 26.42 -14.49 -10.91
C GLY A 164 26.41 -15.97 -11.36
N SER A 165 26.10 -16.91 -10.46
CA SER A 165 26.17 -18.34 -10.74
C SER A 165 24.83 -18.88 -11.27
N LEU A 166 24.84 -19.47 -12.47
CA LEU A 166 23.67 -20.08 -13.12
C LEU A 166 22.95 -21.16 -12.29
N THR A 167 23.67 -21.79 -11.35
CA THR A 167 23.09 -22.82 -10.48
C THR A 167 22.43 -22.25 -9.22
N ASN A 168 22.62 -20.96 -8.98
CA ASN A 168 22.12 -20.26 -7.80
C ASN A 168 20.68 -19.79 -8.01
N CYS A 169 19.83 -19.95 -6.98
CA CYS A 169 18.44 -19.48 -7.02
C CYS A 169 18.33 -17.96 -7.25
N MET A 170 19.35 -17.18 -6.89
CA MET A 170 19.41 -15.72 -7.07
C MET A 170 20.04 -15.28 -8.41
N PHE A 171 20.17 -16.18 -9.39
CA PHE A 171 20.62 -15.81 -10.72
C PHE A 171 19.60 -14.90 -11.42
N ASP A 172 20.07 -13.90 -12.19
CA ASP A 172 19.21 -13.04 -13.01
C ASP A 172 18.79 -13.76 -14.30
N PHE A 173 17.65 -14.44 -14.24
CA PHE A 173 17.15 -15.27 -15.33
C PHE A 173 16.70 -14.44 -16.54
N GLN A 174 17.20 -14.82 -17.71
CA GLN A 174 16.83 -14.24 -19.01
C GLN A 174 16.16 -15.28 -19.92
N THR A 175 16.39 -16.57 -19.68
CA THR A 175 15.83 -17.68 -20.48
C THR A 175 15.21 -18.78 -19.62
N ILE A 176 14.32 -19.58 -20.23
CA ILE A 176 13.65 -20.70 -19.54
C ILE A 176 14.66 -21.82 -19.23
N GLU A 177 15.65 -22.01 -20.10
CA GLU A 177 16.71 -23.00 -19.92
C GLU A 177 17.59 -22.69 -18.71
N GLU A 178 17.74 -21.41 -18.34
CA GLU A 178 18.43 -21.00 -17.11
C GLU A 178 17.60 -21.30 -15.86
N LEU A 179 16.28 -21.12 -15.92
CA LEU A 179 15.36 -21.50 -14.83
C LEU A 179 15.43 -23.00 -14.51
N ASP A 180 15.61 -23.84 -15.53
CA ASP A 180 15.69 -25.30 -15.38
C ASP A 180 16.99 -25.77 -14.71
N GLN A 181 18.05 -24.94 -14.75
CA GLN A 181 19.39 -25.27 -14.22
C GLN A 181 19.60 -24.81 -12.77
N SER A 182 18.83 -23.84 -12.30
CA SER A 182 18.99 -23.23 -10.98
C SER A 182 18.30 -24.04 -9.88
N GLN A 183 19.03 -24.35 -8.80
CA GLN A 183 18.50 -25.23 -7.75
C GLN A 183 18.95 -24.91 -6.32
N ARG A 184 19.95 -24.06 -6.06
CA ARG A 184 20.58 -23.98 -4.72
C ARG A 184 20.83 -22.56 -4.23
N PHE A 185 20.67 -22.38 -2.92
CA PHE A 185 21.22 -21.24 -2.20
C PHE A 185 22.55 -21.64 -1.58
N GLU A 186 23.45 -20.67 -1.45
CA GLU A 186 24.71 -20.82 -0.74
C GLU A 186 24.50 -20.76 0.78
N ALA A 187 25.46 -21.31 1.54
CA ALA A 187 25.36 -21.34 3.00
C ALA A 187 25.24 -19.93 3.61
N GLN A 188 25.93 -18.93 3.03
CA GLN A 188 25.85 -17.54 3.47
C GLN A 188 24.46 -16.95 3.21
N GLN A 189 23.90 -17.19 2.01
CA GLN A 189 22.54 -16.76 1.67
C GLN A 189 21.51 -17.36 2.63
N LEU A 190 21.64 -18.66 2.94
CA LEU A 190 20.74 -19.31 3.90
C LEU A 190 20.85 -18.71 5.31
N GLU A 191 22.03 -18.32 5.77
CA GLU A 191 22.17 -17.66 7.08
C GLU A 191 21.56 -16.25 7.08
N GLN A 192 21.70 -15.51 5.99
CA GLN A 192 21.07 -14.20 5.84
C GLN A 192 19.54 -14.31 5.85
N MET A 193 18.98 -15.23 5.04
CA MET A 193 17.54 -15.52 5.06
C MET A 193 17.07 -15.91 6.46
N ARG A 194 17.84 -16.76 7.17
CA ARG A 194 17.53 -17.17 8.54
C ARG A 194 17.47 -15.97 9.50
N SER A 195 18.43 -15.05 9.42
CA SER A 195 18.43 -13.83 10.22
C SER A 195 17.18 -12.99 9.95
N SER A 196 16.86 -12.73 8.69
CA SER A 196 15.69 -11.95 8.30
C SER A 196 14.38 -12.62 8.72
N LEU A 197 14.26 -13.94 8.60
CA LEU A 197 13.08 -14.69 9.03
C LEU A 197 12.87 -14.65 10.55
N ARG A 198 13.96 -14.67 11.34
CA ARG A 198 13.86 -14.51 12.80
C ARG A 198 13.31 -13.15 13.19
N GLU A 199 13.81 -12.09 12.56
CA GLU A 199 13.33 -10.73 12.80
C GLU A 199 11.85 -10.59 12.47
N ILE A 200 11.41 -11.17 11.36
CA ILE A 200 10.00 -11.19 10.94
C ILE A 200 9.14 -11.96 11.95
N ALA A 201 9.56 -13.15 12.35
CA ALA A 201 8.79 -13.99 13.25
C ALA A 201 8.73 -13.42 14.69
N ASP A 202 9.80 -12.78 15.16
CA ASP A 202 9.81 -12.07 16.44
C ASP A 202 8.84 -10.89 16.43
N GLN A 203 8.84 -10.09 15.35
CA GLN A 203 7.88 -9.01 15.19
C GLN A 203 6.43 -9.53 15.22
N ARG A 204 6.15 -10.68 14.59
CA ARG A 204 4.82 -11.30 14.61
C ARG A 204 4.39 -11.69 16.02
N LEU A 205 5.28 -12.28 16.83
CA LEU A 205 4.99 -12.62 18.23
C LEU A 205 4.64 -11.37 19.04
N GLU A 206 5.36 -10.27 18.81
CA GLU A 206 5.09 -8.98 19.45
C GLU A 206 3.73 -8.40 19.02
N GLU A 207 3.40 -8.46 17.73
CA GLU A 207 2.09 -8.04 17.21
C GLU A 207 0.96 -8.86 17.84
N GLN A 208 1.07 -10.20 17.85
CA GLN A 208 0.05 -11.08 18.43
C GLN A 208 -0.13 -10.87 19.94
N ALA A 209 0.96 -10.65 20.69
CA ALA A 209 0.91 -10.37 22.12
C ALA A 209 0.22 -9.03 22.45
N LEU A 210 0.41 -8.01 21.60
CA LEU A 210 -0.25 -6.71 21.73
C LEU A 210 -1.75 -6.78 21.41
N TYR A 211 -2.15 -7.57 20.42
CA TYR A 211 -3.57 -7.78 20.08
C TYR A 211 -4.35 -8.48 21.20
N GLN A 212 -3.69 -9.29 22.03
CA GLN A 212 -4.36 -10.07 23.08
C GLN A 212 -4.55 -9.33 24.42
N ARG A 213 -3.91 -8.17 24.66
CA ARG A 213 -3.82 -7.64 26.05
C ARG A 213 -4.34 -6.23 26.39
N VAL A 214 -4.63 -5.29 25.49
CA VAL A 214 -5.07 -3.92 25.94
C VAL A 214 -6.02 -3.21 24.97
N SER A 215 -7.01 -2.47 25.50
CA SER A 215 -7.91 -1.60 24.74
C SER A 215 -7.16 -0.48 23.99
N SER A 216 -7.34 -0.47 22.68
CA SER A 216 -6.48 0.09 21.64
C SER A 216 -6.44 1.63 21.49
N ALA A 217 -6.88 2.44 22.45
CA ALA A 217 -6.92 3.91 22.29
C ALA A 217 -6.02 4.64 23.29
N SER A 218 -5.97 4.17 24.54
CA SER A 218 -5.20 4.82 25.61
C SER A 218 -3.69 4.62 25.47
N PHE A 219 -3.26 3.50 24.88
CA PHE A 219 -1.85 3.22 24.60
C PHE A 219 -1.30 4.14 23.50
N TYR A 220 -2.04 4.34 22.41
CA TYR A 220 -1.63 5.22 21.31
C TYR A 220 -1.54 6.69 21.76
N PHE A 221 -2.52 7.16 22.54
CA PHE A 221 -2.48 8.52 23.10
C PHE A 221 -1.30 8.71 24.05
N ARG A 222 -1.01 7.72 24.90
CA ARG A 222 0.10 7.79 25.86
C ARG A 222 1.46 7.78 25.17
N SER A 223 1.65 6.91 24.18
CA SER A 223 2.90 6.84 23.40
C SER A 223 3.12 8.09 22.53
N ALA A 224 2.05 8.65 21.94
CA ALA A 224 2.12 9.92 21.20
C ALA A 224 2.50 11.10 22.11
N TRP A 225 2.02 11.10 23.36
CA TRP A 225 2.32 12.16 24.32
C TRP A 225 3.78 12.13 24.81
N VAL A 226 4.33 10.94 25.03
CA VAL A 226 5.72 10.74 25.49
C VAL A 226 6.72 11.16 24.38
N ASN A 227 6.44 10.83 23.12
CA ASN A 227 7.35 11.09 21.98
C ASN A 227 7.05 12.35 21.16
N ARG A 228 6.32 13.31 21.74
CA ARG A 228 5.89 14.56 21.07
C ARG A 228 6.99 15.36 20.36
N ARG A 229 8.23 15.32 20.87
CA ARG A 229 9.36 16.08 20.29
C ARG A 229 9.86 15.45 18.98
N GLU A 230 9.81 14.13 18.89
CA GLU A 230 10.20 13.38 17.70
C GLU A 230 9.09 13.44 16.65
N LEU A 231 7.83 13.36 17.09
CA LEU A 231 6.64 13.61 16.26
C LEU A 231 6.70 15.00 15.60
N LEU A 232 6.98 16.05 16.38
CA LEU A 232 7.10 17.41 15.85
C LEU A 232 8.25 17.55 14.85
N ARG A 233 9.41 16.91 15.09
CA ARG A 233 10.52 16.93 14.12
C ARG A 233 10.16 16.19 12.83
N ALA A 234 9.48 15.05 12.91
CA ALA A 234 9.02 14.31 11.74
C ALA A 234 8.00 15.11 10.91
N ILE A 235 7.05 15.78 11.58
CA ILE A 235 6.07 16.67 10.95
C ILE A 235 6.76 17.87 10.28
N LEU A 236 7.70 18.52 10.98
CA LEU A 236 8.44 19.67 10.44
C LEU A 236 9.31 19.26 9.23
N LYS A 237 9.95 18.09 9.28
CA LYS A 237 10.79 17.56 8.20
C LYS A 237 9.97 17.11 6.97
N ALA A 238 8.72 16.70 7.17
CA ALA A 238 7.82 16.33 6.07
C ALA A 238 7.35 17.52 5.23
N GLU A 239 7.58 18.76 5.71
CA GLU A 239 7.18 20.01 5.07
C GLU A 239 5.73 19.99 4.51
N PRO A 240 4.73 19.62 5.33
CA PRO A 240 3.34 19.47 4.86
C PRO A 240 2.77 20.77 4.27
N TRP A 241 3.31 21.93 4.67
CA TRP A 241 2.98 23.23 4.10
C TRP A 241 3.35 23.39 2.62
N LEU A 242 4.25 22.56 2.09
CA LEU A 242 4.59 22.55 0.66
C LEU A 242 3.72 21.58 -0.16
N PHE A 243 2.83 20.80 0.47
CA PHE A 243 1.95 19.86 -0.24
C PHE A 243 1.10 20.50 -1.35
N PRO A 244 0.50 21.70 -1.16
CA PRO A 244 -0.25 22.37 -2.23
C PRO A 244 0.60 22.66 -3.46
N ILE A 245 1.90 22.96 -3.27
CA ILE A 245 2.82 23.30 -4.36
C ILE A 245 3.37 22.02 -5.02
N ARG A 246 3.63 20.97 -4.24
CA ARG A 246 4.14 19.69 -4.73
C ARG A 246 3.07 18.84 -5.44
N LEU A 247 1.80 19.02 -5.08
CA LEU A 247 0.65 18.34 -5.68
C LEU A 247 -0.07 19.31 -6.63
N SER A 248 0.65 19.73 -7.67
CA SER A 248 0.21 20.77 -8.63
C SER A 248 -1.19 20.52 -9.22
N ARG A 249 -1.59 19.25 -9.36
CA ARG A 249 -2.90 18.86 -9.93
C ARG A 249 -4.06 18.98 -8.93
N LEU A 250 -3.83 18.62 -7.67
CA LEU A 250 -4.80 18.82 -6.58
C LEU A 250 -5.10 20.30 -6.39
N ALA A 251 -4.04 21.10 -6.33
CA ALA A 251 -4.16 22.55 -6.23
C ALA A 251 -4.89 23.14 -7.44
N PHE A 252 -4.63 22.65 -8.65
CA PHE A 252 -5.32 23.10 -9.86
C PHE A 252 -6.83 22.80 -9.83
N ALA A 253 -7.22 21.59 -9.42
CA ALA A 253 -8.63 21.23 -9.24
C ALA A 253 -9.32 22.10 -8.17
N ALA A 254 -8.65 22.31 -7.04
CA ALA A 254 -9.16 23.16 -5.97
C ALA A 254 -9.35 24.62 -6.39
N VAL A 255 -8.36 25.20 -7.08
CA VAL A 255 -8.42 26.58 -7.57
C VAL A 255 -9.48 26.73 -8.64
N SER A 256 -9.62 25.74 -9.54
CA SER A 256 -10.67 25.75 -10.57
C SER A 256 -12.07 25.72 -9.93
N ALA A 257 -12.27 24.85 -8.93
CA ALA A 257 -13.51 24.79 -8.17
C ALA A 257 -13.80 26.11 -7.45
N LEU A 258 -12.79 26.71 -6.80
CA LEU A 258 -12.91 28.01 -6.14
C LEU A 258 -13.37 29.10 -7.11
N VAL A 259 -12.77 29.19 -8.30
CA VAL A 259 -13.14 30.20 -9.31
C VAL A 259 -14.59 30.02 -9.77
N ILE A 260 -15.01 28.77 -10.04
CA ILE A 260 -16.38 28.46 -10.45
C ILE A 260 -17.38 28.84 -9.36
N LEU A 261 -17.10 28.46 -8.10
CA LEU A 261 -17.96 28.78 -6.96
C LEU A 261 -18.07 30.30 -6.76
N LEU A 262 -16.96 31.03 -6.86
CA LEU A 262 -16.97 32.49 -6.73
C LEU A 262 -17.72 33.22 -7.84
N MET A 263 -17.87 32.61 -9.02
CA MET A 263 -18.62 33.20 -10.13
C MET A 263 -20.12 32.87 -10.08
N THR A 264 -20.56 32.04 -9.12
CA THR A 264 -21.94 31.55 -9.07
C THR A 264 -22.69 32.18 -7.90
N ALA A 265 -23.78 32.90 -8.19
CA ALA A 265 -24.58 33.59 -7.17
C ALA A 265 -25.09 32.66 -6.05
N GLU A 266 -25.45 31.41 -6.38
CA GLU A 266 -25.92 30.42 -5.40
C GLU A 266 -24.88 30.13 -4.31
N SER A 267 -23.60 30.11 -4.66
CA SER A 267 -22.51 29.88 -3.68
C SER A 267 -22.35 31.05 -2.72
N TRP A 268 -22.63 32.27 -3.19
CA TRP A 268 -22.63 33.47 -2.35
C TRP A 268 -23.80 33.48 -1.39
N GLU A 269 -25.00 33.19 -1.89
CA GLU A 269 -26.21 33.11 -1.08
C GLU A 269 -26.09 32.04 0.01
N LEU A 270 -25.74 30.81 -0.37
CA LEU A 270 -25.56 29.72 0.58
C LEU A 270 -24.41 30.02 1.55
N GLY A 271 -23.25 30.44 1.06
CA GLY A 271 -22.07 30.70 1.89
C GLY A 271 -22.29 31.81 2.92
N MET A 272 -22.94 32.92 2.54
CA MET A 272 -23.18 34.05 3.44
C MET A 272 -24.36 33.83 4.40
N SER A 273 -25.31 32.95 4.06
CA SER A 273 -26.44 32.60 4.94
C SER A 273 -26.03 31.68 6.10
N LEU A 274 -24.87 31.01 6.01
CA LEU A 274 -24.39 30.11 7.06
C LEU A 274 -24.00 30.88 8.32
N SER A 275 -24.49 30.39 9.47
CA SER A 275 -23.99 30.83 10.76
C SER A 275 -22.51 30.44 10.92
N GLY A 276 -21.74 31.20 11.70
CA GLY A 276 -20.32 30.89 11.91
C GLY A 276 -20.08 29.48 12.48
N VAL A 277 -21.02 28.97 13.28
CA VAL A 277 -20.99 27.59 13.79
C VAL A 277 -21.20 26.58 12.67
N ALA A 278 -22.19 26.79 11.80
CA ALA A 278 -22.45 25.89 10.67
C ALA A 278 -21.31 25.90 9.64
N ALA A 279 -20.72 27.06 9.37
CA ALA A 279 -19.56 27.19 8.48
C ALA A 279 -18.33 26.45 9.05
N SER A 280 -18.10 26.58 10.36
CA SER A 280 -17.00 25.90 11.05
C SER A 280 -17.21 24.38 11.12
N SER A 281 -18.43 23.93 11.39
CA SER A 281 -18.75 22.49 11.43
C SER A 281 -18.64 21.85 10.06
N LEU A 282 -19.11 22.53 8.99
CA LEU A 282 -18.93 22.09 7.61
C LEU A 282 -17.44 21.95 7.28
N SER A 283 -16.63 22.96 7.61
CA SER A 283 -15.18 22.93 7.38
C SER A 283 -14.52 21.76 8.11
N ALA A 284 -14.89 21.51 9.38
CA ALA A 284 -14.38 20.39 10.14
C ALA A 284 -14.76 19.03 9.52
N ILE A 285 -16.03 18.87 9.09
CA ILE A 285 -16.50 17.65 8.44
C ILE A 285 -15.75 17.42 7.11
N CYS A 286 -15.60 18.45 6.28
CA CYS A 286 -14.89 18.35 5.01
C CYS A 286 -13.40 18.05 5.21
N LEU A 287 -12.74 18.69 6.20
CA LEU A 287 -11.34 18.42 6.54
C LEU A 287 -11.13 16.98 7.00
N LEU A 288 -11.95 16.50 7.95
CA LEU A 288 -11.85 15.15 8.48
C LEU A 288 -12.24 14.10 7.42
N GLY A 289 -13.30 14.35 6.65
CA GLY A 289 -13.74 13.50 5.55
C GLY A 289 -12.67 13.37 4.47
N THR A 290 -12.08 14.49 4.05
CA THR A 290 -11.01 14.50 3.03
C THR A 290 -9.73 13.83 3.54
N THR A 291 -9.38 14.07 4.81
CA THR A 291 -8.23 13.41 5.45
C THR A 291 -8.44 11.90 5.51
N GLY A 292 -9.61 11.46 6.00
CA GLY A 292 -9.97 10.04 6.06
C GLY A 292 -9.98 9.40 4.67
N TYR A 293 -10.58 10.08 3.69
CA TYR A 293 -10.61 9.63 2.31
C TYR A 293 -9.20 9.41 1.73
N ILE A 294 -8.31 10.40 1.84
CA ILE A 294 -6.94 10.31 1.32
C ILE A 294 -6.14 9.22 2.06
N VAL A 295 -6.27 9.14 3.39
CA VAL A 295 -5.56 8.14 4.20
C VAL A 295 -6.01 6.71 3.83
N LEU A 296 -7.32 6.49 3.66
CA LEU A 296 -7.87 5.19 3.29
C LEU A 296 -7.51 4.82 1.84
N GLN A 297 -7.65 5.76 0.91
CA GLN A 297 -7.49 5.50 -0.52
C GLN A 297 -6.03 5.31 -0.93
N GLN A 298 -5.10 6.07 -0.36
CA GLN A 298 -3.68 5.99 -0.73
C GLN A 298 -2.92 4.85 -0.03
N ARG A 299 -3.61 4.03 0.78
CA ARG A 299 -3.00 2.94 1.59
C ARG A 299 -1.72 3.40 2.33
N LEU A 300 -1.64 4.68 2.70
CA LEU A 300 -0.42 5.28 3.28
C LEU A 300 -0.05 4.65 4.63
N LEU A 301 -1.01 3.97 5.27
CA LEU A 301 -0.81 3.18 6.48
C LEU A 301 0.07 1.92 6.26
N VAL A 302 0.33 1.51 5.02
CA VAL A 302 1.14 0.32 4.67
C VAL A 302 2.62 0.68 4.49
N ARG A 303 3.08 1.84 4.98
CA ARG A 303 4.52 2.16 4.93
C ARG A 303 5.26 1.42 6.05
N ARG A 304 5.74 0.21 5.72
CA ARG A 304 6.80 -0.49 6.45
C ARG A 304 8.05 0.39 6.41
N LEU A 305 8.54 0.83 7.57
CA LEU A 305 9.92 1.27 7.69
C LEU A 305 10.82 0.02 7.80
N PRO A 306 12.03 0.03 7.22
CA PRO A 306 13.00 -1.03 7.47
C PRO A 306 13.37 -1.05 8.96
N HIS A 307 13.29 -2.24 9.56
CA HIS A 307 13.99 -2.67 10.78
C HIS A 307 14.09 -1.60 11.90
N GLY A 308 12.97 -1.33 12.57
CA GLY A 308 12.91 -0.42 13.72
C GLY A 308 11.90 -0.86 14.79
N VAL A 309 12.31 -0.75 16.06
CA VAL A 309 11.59 -1.11 17.28
C VAL A 309 10.12 -0.63 17.28
N GLN A 310 9.23 -1.39 17.94
CA GLN A 310 7.77 -1.17 18.11
C GLN A 310 7.30 0.29 18.31
N GLU A 311 8.15 1.14 18.91
CA GLU A 311 7.87 2.55 19.17
C GLU A 311 7.82 3.41 17.89
N GLN A 312 8.63 3.09 16.88
CA GLN A 312 8.70 3.84 15.62
C GLN A 312 7.50 3.60 14.70
N ARG A 313 6.87 2.42 14.79
CA ARG A 313 5.65 2.08 14.04
C ARG A 313 4.42 2.82 14.56
N VAL A 314 4.27 2.92 15.89
CA VAL A 314 3.22 3.74 16.52
C VAL A 314 3.39 5.22 16.17
N ILE A 315 4.64 5.71 16.13
CA ILE A 315 4.96 7.07 15.70
C ILE A 315 4.54 7.28 14.23
N ALA A 316 4.80 6.35 13.32
CA ALA A 316 4.42 6.47 11.91
C ALA A 316 2.89 6.44 11.70
N LEU A 317 2.18 5.51 12.34
CA LEU A 317 0.71 5.39 12.26
C LEU A 317 -0.03 6.63 12.76
N VAL A 318 0.51 7.32 13.76
CA VAL A 318 -0.06 8.59 14.25
C VAL A 318 0.45 9.78 13.43
N SER A 319 1.70 9.77 12.98
CA SER A 319 2.30 10.90 12.25
C SER A 319 1.69 11.08 10.87
N ILE A 320 1.41 10.01 10.13
CA ILE A 320 0.88 10.09 8.77
C ILE A 320 -0.46 10.84 8.69
N PRO A 321 -1.52 10.44 9.43
CA PRO A 321 -2.78 11.16 9.39
C PRO A 321 -2.64 12.59 9.90
N VAL A 322 -1.76 12.86 10.86
CA VAL A 322 -1.48 14.23 11.34
C VAL A 322 -0.79 15.07 10.27
N ILE A 323 0.21 14.53 9.57
CA ILE A 323 0.92 15.21 8.47
C ILE A 323 -0.05 15.49 7.32
N VAL A 324 -0.86 14.51 6.94
CA VAL A 324 -1.88 14.64 5.88
C VAL A 324 -2.92 15.67 6.29
N LEU A 325 -3.45 15.60 7.51
CA LEU A 325 -4.39 16.58 8.04
C LEU A 325 -3.78 17.99 8.01
N LEU A 326 -2.51 18.15 8.39
CA LEU A 326 -1.84 19.45 8.39
C LEU A 326 -1.62 20.00 6.97
N GLY A 327 -1.29 19.14 6.01
CA GLY A 327 -1.18 19.51 4.59
C GLY A 327 -2.53 19.92 3.99
N ILE A 328 -3.59 19.16 4.25
CA ILE A 328 -4.96 19.46 3.84
C ILE A 328 -5.44 20.76 4.51
N PHE A 329 -5.18 20.92 5.81
CA PHE A 329 -5.52 22.13 6.55
C PHE A 329 -4.79 23.37 5.99
N THR A 330 -3.52 23.23 5.61
CA THR A 330 -2.79 24.32 4.95
C THR A 330 -3.42 24.67 3.61
N THR A 331 -3.81 23.67 2.81
CA THR A 331 -4.52 23.88 1.54
C THR A 331 -5.84 24.62 1.78
N PHE A 332 -6.62 24.19 2.77
CA PHE A 332 -7.86 24.86 3.17
C PHE A 332 -7.62 26.33 3.53
N LEU A 333 -6.61 26.64 4.34
CA LEU A 333 -6.29 28.02 4.72
C LEU A 333 -5.91 28.89 3.52
N ILE A 334 -5.17 28.34 2.56
CA ILE A 334 -4.82 29.06 1.32
C ILE A 334 -6.08 29.37 0.51
N LEU A 335 -6.96 28.38 0.30
CA LEU A 335 -8.23 28.58 -0.42
C LEU A 335 -9.15 29.55 0.31
N PHE A 336 -9.21 29.46 1.64
CA PHE A 336 -9.97 30.36 2.50
C PHE A 336 -9.47 31.80 2.35
N ALA A 337 -8.17 32.02 2.50
CA ALA A 337 -7.55 33.33 2.37
C ALA A 337 -7.72 33.90 0.95
N ALA A 338 -7.57 33.06 -0.08
CA ALA A 338 -7.78 33.45 -1.46
C ALA A 338 -9.24 33.87 -1.70
N THR A 339 -10.20 33.07 -1.21
CA THR A 339 -11.64 33.38 -1.33
C THR A 339 -11.97 34.68 -0.62
N LEU A 340 -11.47 34.88 0.60
CA LEU A 340 -11.68 36.10 1.38
C LEU A 340 -11.10 37.32 0.65
N THR A 341 -9.88 37.20 0.14
CA THR A 341 -9.19 38.28 -0.57
C THR A 341 -9.95 38.65 -1.84
N VAL A 342 -10.27 37.67 -2.70
CA VAL A 342 -11.00 37.91 -3.95
C VAL A 342 -12.41 38.44 -3.65
N GLY A 343 -13.11 37.85 -2.68
CA GLY A 343 -14.47 38.24 -2.29
C GLY A 343 -14.55 39.70 -1.83
N MET A 344 -13.55 40.17 -1.08
CA MET A 344 -13.52 41.55 -0.55
C MET A 344 -12.94 42.58 -1.53
N THR A 345 -12.11 42.17 -2.50
CA THR A 345 -11.37 43.12 -3.36
C THR A 345 -11.92 43.21 -4.78
N LEU A 346 -12.40 42.10 -5.35
CA LEU A 346 -12.73 42.00 -6.77
C LEU A 346 -14.20 42.35 -7.04
N PHE A 347 -15.10 42.05 -6.10
CA PHE A 347 -16.53 42.25 -6.26
C PHE A 347 -17.01 43.53 -5.59
N HIS A 348 -17.72 44.35 -6.36
CA HIS A 348 -18.31 45.58 -5.84
C HIS A 348 -19.50 45.25 -4.93
N ARG A 349 -19.67 46.02 -3.85
CA ARG A 349 -20.69 45.76 -2.82
C ARG A 349 -22.10 45.58 -3.37
N SER A 350 -22.45 46.34 -4.41
CA SER A 350 -23.75 46.26 -5.08
C SER A 350 -24.00 44.91 -5.78
N VAL A 351 -22.95 44.25 -6.29
CA VAL A 351 -23.07 42.91 -6.90
C VAL A 351 -23.31 41.87 -5.81
N VAL A 352 -22.56 41.97 -4.71
CA VAL A 352 -22.68 41.05 -3.58
C VAL A 352 -24.05 41.15 -2.92
N GLU A 353 -24.59 42.36 -2.74
CA GLU A 353 -25.95 42.58 -2.21
C GLU A 353 -27.03 41.95 -3.10
N ASN A 354 -26.83 41.94 -4.41
CA ASN A 354 -27.75 41.29 -5.35
C ASN A 354 -27.65 39.77 -5.31
N TRP A 355 -26.45 39.21 -5.16
CA TRP A 355 -26.23 37.76 -5.10
C TRP A 355 -26.63 37.14 -3.75
N ALA A 356 -26.42 37.86 -2.65
CA ALA A 356 -26.76 37.42 -1.31
C ALA A 356 -28.03 38.12 -0.78
N ALA A 357 -29.09 38.14 -1.58
CA ALA A 357 -30.31 38.91 -1.29
C ALA A 357 -31.02 38.49 0.01
N SER A 358 -30.82 37.25 0.47
CA SER A 358 -31.38 36.74 1.73
C SER A 358 -30.68 37.27 3.00
N VAL A 359 -29.53 37.95 2.85
CA VAL A 359 -28.71 38.43 3.98
C VAL A 359 -28.92 39.93 4.22
N GLN A 360 -29.51 40.26 5.37
CA GLN A 360 -29.89 41.65 5.70
C GLN A 360 -28.71 42.60 5.94
N GLN A 361 -27.57 42.09 6.41
CA GLN A 361 -26.36 42.88 6.69
C GLN A 361 -25.12 42.12 6.25
N ILE A 362 -24.40 42.69 5.28
CA ILE A 362 -23.15 42.15 4.78
C ILE A 362 -22.00 42.81 5.54
N GLY A 363 -21.34 42.02 6.37
CA GLY A 363 -20.14 42.39 7.10
C GLY A 363 -19.07 41.31 7.01
N LEU A 364 -17.99 41.51 7.76
CA LEU A 364 -16.87 40.57 7.82
C LEU A 364 -17.29 39.13 8.22
N PRO A 365 -18.24 38.90 9.15
CA PRO A 365 -18.68 37.54 9.49
C PRO A 365 -19.25 36.76 8.29
N GLN A 366 -20.01 37.43 7.41
CA GLN A 366 -20.61 36.81 6.24
C GLN A 366 -19.55 36.42 5.20
N TYR A 367 -18.52 37.25 5.02
CA TYR A 367 -17.38 36.92 4.18
C TYR A 367 -16.55 35.76 4.74
N LEU A 368 -16.40 35.65 6.07
CA LEU A 368 -15.75 34.51 6.70
C LEU A 368 -16.56 33.22 6.50
N SER A 369 -17.88 33.26 6.65
CA SER A 369 -18.77 32.12 6.37
C SER A 369 -18.69 31.68 4.90
N LEU A 370 -18.69 32.64 3.96
CA LEU A 370 -18.51 32.37 2.54
C LEU A 370 -17.15 31.72 2.25
N ALA A 371 -16.07 32.28 2.78
CA ALA A 371 -14.72 31.76 2.59
C ALA A 371 -14.58 30.33 3.12
N ALA A 372 -15.18 30.03 4.29
CA ALA A 372 -15.21 28.69 4.87
C ALA A 372 -16.00 27.72 3.97
N HIS A 373 -17.16 28.14 3.49
CA HIS A 373 -18.00 27.33 2.60
C HIS A 373 -17.29 26.98 1.28
N VAL A 374 -16.80 27.99 0.55
CA VAL A 374 -16.14 27.79 -0.74
C VAL A 374 -14.87 26.97 -0.59
N ALA A 375 -14.03 27.25 0.42
CA ALA A 375 -12.82 26.48 0.67
C ALA A 375 -13.12 25.01 1.00
N SER A 376 -14.18 24.75 1.76
CA SER A 376 -14.61 23.38 2.10
C SER A 376 -15.05 22.59 0.87
N VAL A 377 -15.90 23.19 0.03
CA VAL A 377 -16.41 22.53 -1.18
C VAL A 377 -15.29 22.32 -2.21
N ALA A 378 -14.46 23.34 -2.44
CA ALA A 378 -13.31 23.24 -3.34
C ALA A 378 -12.32 22.15 -2.90
N LEU A 379 -12.10 22.00 -1.59
CA LEU A 379 -11.24 20.96 -1.03
C LEU A 379 -11.78 19.55 -1.31
N VAL A 380 -13.09 19.33 -1.12
CA VAL A 380 -13.72 18.03 -1.41
C VAL A 380 -13.64 17.70 -2.90
N ILE A 381 -13.92 18.69 -3.77
CA ILE A 381 -13.80 18.51 -5.24
C ILE A 381 -12.37 18.18 -5.64
N ALA A 382 -11.38 18.84 -5.03
CA ALA A 382 -9.97 18.54 -5.28
C ALA A 382 -9.62 17.11 -4.89
N ALA A 383 -10.04 16.66 -3.71
CA ALA A 383 -9.80 15.29 -3.24
C ALA A 383 -10.42 14.24 -4.18
N LEU A 384 -11.63 14.49 -4.67
CA LEU A 384 -12.27 13.65 -5.70
C LEU A 384 -11.49 13.66 -7.02
N GLY A 385 -11.02 14.83 -7.46
CA GLY A 385 -10.19 14.96 -8.66
C GLY A 385 -8.90 14.16 -8.59
N ALA A 386 -8.23 14.14 -7.42
CA ALA A 386 -7.03 13.32 -7.22
C ALA A 386 -7.29 11.80 -7.24
N SER A 387 -8.49 11.37 -6.86
CA SER A 387 -8.87 9.97 -6.89
C SER A 387 -9.08 9.42 -8.29
N LEU A 388 -9.45 10.28 -9.24
CA LEU A 388 -9.78 9.85 -10.61
C LEU A 388 -8.53 9.72 -11.48
N GLU A 389 -7.38 10.20 -11.01
CA GLU A 389 -6.16 10.19 -11.80
C GLU A 389 -5.22 9.06 -11.38
N ASP A 390 -5.00 8.16 -12.32
CA ASP A 390 -4.39 6.86 -12.08
C ASP A 390 -2.86 6.98 -11.91
N GLN A 391 -2.36 6.77 -10.69
CA GLN A 391 -0.94 6.89 -10.31
C GLN A 391 -0.06 5.76 -10.85
N ARG A 392 -0.34 5.26 -12.06
CA ARG A 392 0.18 3.99 -12.58
C ARG A 392 1.70 3.99 -12.76
N TYR A 393 2.27 5.07 -13.29
CA TYR A 393 3.70 5.14 -13.60
C TYR A 393 4.57 5.28 -12.34
N PHE A 394 4.19 6.19 -11.44
CA PHE A 394 4.94 6.42 -10.22
C PHE A 394 4.91 5.21 -9.28
N ARG A 395 3.74 4.58 -9.12
CA ARG A 395 3.59 3.38 -8.29
C ARG A 395 4.43 2.23 -8.79
N HIS A 396 4.52 2.03 -10.11
CA HIS A 396 5.35 0.98 -10.68
C HIS A 396 6.82 1.15 -10.31
N VAL A 397 7.40 2.34 -10.57
CA VAL A 397 8.81 2.64 -10.26
C VAL A 397 9.13 2.55 -8.76
N THR A 398 8.15 2.79 -7.88
CA THR A 398 8.39 2.77 -6.43
C THR A 398 8.06 1.46 -5.72
N LEU A 399 7.32 0.57 -6.36
CA LEU A 399 6.78 -0.64 -5.71
C LEU A 399 7.20 -1.92 -6.40
N VAL A 400 7.48 -1.92 -7.71
CA VAL A 400 8.03 -3.10 -8.38
C VAL A 400 9.54 -3.00 -8.25
N ASP A 401 10.12 -3.93 -7.50
CA ASP A 401 11.57 -3.96 -7.31
C ASP A 401 12.24 -4.72 -8.45
N GLU A 402 11.56 -5.72 -9.00
CA GLU A 402 12.10 -6.57 -10.06
C GLU A 402 11.02 -7.17 -10.94
N GLU A 403 11.33 -7.28 -12.23
CA GLU A 403 10.61 -8.05 -13.25
C GLU A 403 11.55 -9.10 -13.85
N ILE A 404 11.18 -10.37 -13.73
CA ILE A 404 11.98 -11.53 -14.17
C ILE A 404 11.49 -12.04 -15.51
#